data_AF-A0A2V2DD83-F1
#
_entry.id   AF-A0A2V2DD83-F1
#
_cell.length_a   1.000
_cell.length_b   1.000
_cell.length_c   1.000
_cell.angle_alpha   90.00
_cell.angle_beta   90.00
_cell.angle_gamma   90.00
#
_symmetry.space_group_name_H-M   'P 1'
#
loop_
_entity.id
_entity.type
_entity.pdbx_description
1 polymer ?
#
loop_
_entity_poly.entity_id
_entity_poly.type
_entity_poly.pdbx_seq_one_letter_code
_entity_poly.pdbx_strand_id
1 'polypeptide(L)'
;MADDIILLPDSAFFVKTADLPPGLLRRDCGDFADTILEDISPLPPEKLRRGYALPGGRMAIFASSADKAFGEGRTEESLKAAKVAAPAAALLAASNALSGVSCASFFKTADSLCLITSKGGAWEGFWSIPAGGDSESDRRTLLQMAESDGAELPESANGARVLTLESARWRRGKAVLEISDSSGARRSFSISARDAQACDVRIQNRTAESEKKRRTDAAILWAFRLAAAAFALLLCWQFYAWSLNSKVVELAAR
;
A
#
# COMPACT_ATOMS: atom_id res chain seq x y z
N MET A 1 19.14 0.34 20.23
CA MET A 1 19.02 -0.16 18.84
C MET A 1 17.81 0.51 18.24
N ALA A 2 17.90 1.05 17.03
CA ALA A 2 16.72 1.62 16.37
C ALA A 2 15.83 0.48 15.87
N ASP A 3 14.52 0.57 16.08
CA ASP A 3 13.59 -0.42 15.56
C ASP A 3 13.52 -0.30 14.04
N ASP A 4 13.73 -1.42 13.34
CA ASP A 4 13.66 -1.43 11.87
C ASP A 4 12.25 -1.14 11.35
N ILE A 5 11.22 -1.42 12.14
CA ILE A 5 9.81 -1.15 11.82
C ILE A 5 9.21 -0.36 12.99
N ILE A 6 8.70 0.82 12.68
CA ILE A 6 7.98 1.66 13.62
C ILE A 6 6.48 1.42 13.44
N LEU A 7 5.85 0.81 14.45
CA LEU A 7 4.40 0.55 14.47
C LEU A 7 3.66 1.79 14.95
N LEU A 8 2.80 2.35 14.11
CA LEU A 8 1.97 3.52 14.44
C LEU A 8 0.62 3.05 15.01
N PRO A 9 0.02 3.79 15.97
CA PRO A 9 -1.24 3.38 16.58
C PRO A 9 -2.38 3.42 15.56
N ASP A 10 -3.10 2.31 15.39
CA ASP A 10 -4.14 2.21 14.37
C ASP A 10 -5.32 3.16 14.62
N SER A 11 -5.53 3.58 15.88
CA SER A 11 -6.53 4.56 16.29
C SER A 11 -6.24 5.99 15.82
N ALA A 12 -5.00 6.28 15.40
CA ALA A 12 -4.67 7.58 14.82
C ALA A 12 -5.08 7.69 13.35
N PHE A 13 -5.46 6.59 12.69
CA PHE A 13 -5.74 6.55 11.26
C PHE A 13 -7.22 6.33 10.99
N PHE A 14 -7.75 7.06 10.01
CA PHE A 14 -8.98 6.65 9.36
C PHE A 14 -8.62 5.71 8.20
N VAL A 15 -9.47 4.70 7.97
CA VAL A 15 -9.23 3.67 6.97
C VAL A 15 -10.36 3.65 5.97
N LYS A 16 -10.02 3.67 4.68
CA LYS A 16 -10.99 3.48 3.60
C LYS A 16 -10.65 2.24 2.81
N THR A 17 -11.67 1.42 2.54
CA THR A 17 -11.59 0.30 1.60
C THR A 17 -12.20 0.68 0.25
N ALA A 18 -11.57 0.24 -0.83
CA ALA A 18 -12.03 0.50 -2.19
C ALA A 18 -11.70 -0.67 -3.13
N ASP A 19 -12.56 -0.89 -4.12
CA ASP A 19 -12.28 -1.82 -5.21
C ASP A 19 -11.20 -1.27 -6.14
N LEU A 20 -10.30 -2.15 -6.58
CA LEU A 20 -9.32 -1.80 -7.60
C LEU A 20 -9.99 -1.81 -8.98
N PRO A 21 -9.84 -0.73 -9.78
CA PRO A 21 -10.28 -0.73 -11.16
C PRO A 21 -9.64 -1.88 -11.97
N PRO A 22 -10.39 -2.51 -12.89
CA PRO A 22 -9.85 -3.57 -13.72
C PRO A 22 -8.68 -3.06 -14.56
N GLY A 23 -7.56 -3.80 -14.56
CA GLY A 23 -6.36 -3.44 -15.31
C GLY A 23 -5.46 -2.39 -14.62
N LEU A 24 -5.80 -1.92 -13.41
CA LEU A 24 -4.92 -1.02 -12.67
C LEU A 24 -3.61 -1.74 -12.32
N LEU A 25 -2.50 -1.19 -12.79
CA LEU A 25 -1.19 -1.72 -12.49
C LEU A 25 -0.80 -1.39 -11.06
N ARG A 26 -0.09 -2.31 -10.40
CA ARG A 26 0.33 -2.15 -9.00
C ARG A 26 1.19 -0.91 -8.72
N ARG A 27 1.84 -0.36 -9.76
CA ARG A 27 2.62 0.89 -9.67
C ARG A 27 1.74 2.13 -9.58
N ASP A 28 0.54 2.08 -10.15
CA ASP A 28 -0.40 3.19 -10.21
C ASP A 28 -1.39 3.15 -9.02
N CYS A 29 -1.38 2.08 -8.21
CA CYS A 29 -2.15 1.98 -6.97
C CYS A 29 -1.86 3.12 -5.97
N GLY A 30 -0.63 3.63 -5.97
CA GLY A 30 -0.28 4.79 -5.15
C GLY A 30 -1.11 6.02 -5.52
N ASP A 31 -1.15 6.34 -6.82
CA ASP A 31 -1.89 7.50 -7.34
C ASP A 31 -3.40 7.29 -7.17
N PHE A 32 -3.90 6.08 -7.41
CA PHE A 32 -5.32 5.74 -7.19
C PHE A 32 -5.76 5.96 -5.74
N ALA A 33 -4.91 5.62 -4.76
CA ALA A 33 -5.19 5.90 -3.36
C ALA A 33 -5.21 7.41 -3.04
N ASP A 34 -4.45 8.24 -3.74
CA ASP A 34 -4.55 9.72 -3.59
C ASP A 34 -5.90 10.22 -4.11
N THR A 35 -6.31 9.76 -5.30
CA THR A 35 -7.60 10.12 -5.89
C THR A 35 -8.76 9.76 -4.96
N ILE A 36 -8.73 8.57 -4.35
CA ILE A 36 -9.77 8.18 -3.38
C ILE A 36 -9.74 9.11 -2.16
N LEU A 37 -8.57 9.48 -1.65
CA LEU A 37 -8.45 10.36 -0.48
C LEU A 37 -8.92 11.79 -0.77
N GLU A 38 -8.68 12.31 -1.98
CA GLU A 38 -9.20 13.61 -2.43
C GLU A 38 -10.72 13.69 -2.33
N ASP A 39 -11.41 12.58 -2.66
CA ASP A 39 -12.87 12.55 -2.68
C ASP A 39 -13.50 12.39 -1.28
N ILE A 40 -12.82 11.72 -0.35
CA ILE A 40 -13.42 11.29 0.93
C ILE A 40 -12.83 11.94 2.16
N SER A 41 -11.66 12.56 2.07
CA SER A 41 -10.96 13.00 3.26
C SER A 41 -11.57 14.29 3.82
N PRO A 42 -11.76 14.38 5.14
CA PRO A 42 -12.15 15.64 5.78
C PRO A 42 -11.02 16.68 5.78
N LEU A 43 -9.80 16.31 5.35
CA LEU A 43 -8.64 17.18 5.29
C LEU A 43 -8.08 17.24 3.86
N PRO A 44 -7.44 18.35 3.47
CA PRO A 44 -6.68 18.41 2.22
C PRO A 44 -5.62 17.29 2.16
N PRO A 45 -5.49 16.55 1.04
CA PRO A 45 -4.55 15.45 0.89
C PRO A 45 -3.10 15.82 1.24
N GLU A 46 -2.70 17.07 0.99
CA GLU A 46 -1.34 17.56 1.26
C GLU A 46 -0.99 17.56 2.76
N LYS A 47 -2.02 17.66 3.61
CA LYS A 47 -1.89 17.62 5.07
C LYS A 47 -1.93 16.20 5.63
N LEU A 48 -2.20 15.20 4.78
CA LEU A 48 -2.30 13.81 5.19
C LEU A 48 -0.96 13.08 5.03
N ARG A 49 -0.82 12.05 5.84
CA ARG A 49 0.16 11.00 5.75
C ARG A 49 -0.63 9.74 5.43
N ARG A 50 -0.23 9.03 4.39
CA ARG A 50 -1.00 7.88 3.92
C ARG A 50 -0.15 6.74 3.42
N GLY A 51 -0.64 5.55 3.65
CA GLY A 51 -0.12 4.28 3.14
C GLY A 51 -1.28 3.42 2.67
N TYR A 52 -1.00 2.35 1.94
CA TYR A 52 -2.04 1.43 1.51
C TYR A 52 -1.55 -0.03 1.52
N ALA A 53 -2.50 -0.94 1.68
CA ALA A 53 -2.34 -2.37 1.53
C ALA A 53 -3.37 -2.91 0.54
N LEU A 54 -3.12 -4.10 -0.01
CA LEU A 54 -4.02 -4.74 -0.98
C LEU A 54 -4.58 -6.08 -0.46
N PRO A 55 -5.35 -6.10 0.65
CA PRO A 55 -5.90 -7.32 1.20
C PRO A 55 -6.97 -7.92 0.26
N GLY A 56 -6.81 -9.20 -0.11
CA GLY A 56 -7.82 -9.94 -0.87
C GLY A 56 -8.22 -9.32 -2.22
N GLY A 57 -7.34 -8.49 -2.82
CA GLY A 57 -7.60 -7.81 -4.09
C GLY A 57 -8.37 -6.48 -3.98
N ARG A 58 -8.80 -6.08 -2.79
CA ARG A 58 -9.28 -4.71 -2.50
C ARG A 58 -8.13 -3.86 -1.99
N MET A 59 -8.27 -2.54 -2.06
CA MET A 59 -7.33 -1.59 -1.48
C MET A 59 -7.83 -1.16 -0.11
N ALA A 60 -6.96 -1.17 0.90
CA ALA A 60 -7.17 -0.54 2.19
C ALA A 60 -6.19 0.64 2.32
N ILE A 61 -6.72 1.85 2.41
CA ILE A 61 -5.96 3.10 2.52
C ILE A 61 -6.00 3.55 3.97
N PHE A 62 -4.83 3.79 4.54
CA PHE A 62 -4.66 4.28 5.91
C PHE A 62 -4.19 5.71 5.81
N ALA A 63 -4.94 6.66 6.37
CA ALA A 63 -4.60 8.06 6.32
C ALA A 63 -4.80 8.75 7.67
N SER A 64 -3.94 9.72 7.96
CA SER A 64 -3.97 10.51 9.19
C SER A 64 -3.27 11.86 8.98
N SER A 65 -3.49 12.83 9.86
CA SER A 65 -2.63 14.02 9.90
C SER A 65 -1.25 13.64 10.47
N ALA A 66 -0.21 14.38 10.09
CA ALA A 66 1.14 14.14 10.61
C ALA A 66 1.19 14.19 12.15
N ASP A 67 0.49 15.16 12.75
CA ASP A 67 0.46 15.35 14.21
C ASP A 67 -0.13 14.14 14.93
N LYS A 68 -1.23 13.58 14.41
CA LYS A 68 -1.87 12.38 14.98
C LYS A 68 -1.07 11.11 14.71
N ALA A 69 -0.54 10.96 13.51
CA ALA A 69 0.22 9.79 13.10
C ALA A 69 1.51 9.61 13.92
N PHE A 70 2.25 10.71 14.14
CA PHE A 70 3.59 10.66 14.72
C PHE A 70 3.64 10.99 16.22
N GLY A 71 2.70 11.79 16.75
CA GLY A 71 2.57 12.07 18.19
C GLY A 71 3.84 12.62 18.87
N GLU A 72 3.78 12.85 20.18
CA GLU A 72 4.87 13.49 20.95
C GLU A 72 6.05 12.54 21.27
N GLY A 73 5.92 11.24 21.02
CA GLY A 73 6.93 10.23 21.39
C GLY A 73 7.89 9.82 20.27
N ARG A 74 7.71 10.30 19.04
CA ARG A 74 8.49 9.83 17.88
C ARG A 74 9.36 10.95 17.35
N THR A 75 10.66 10.83 17.57
CA THR A 75 11.62 11.81 17.05
C THR A 75 11.74 11.65 15.53
N GLU A 76 11.97 12.76 14.83
CA GLU A 76 12.21 12.74 13.38
C GLU A 76 13.41 11.83 13.02
N GLU A 77 14.41 11.75 13.89
CA GLU A 77 15.57 10.85 13.74
C GLU A 77 15.17 9.37 13.79
N SER A 78 14.32 8.98 14.76
CA SER A 78 13.81 7.60 14.85
C SER A 78 12.99 7.24 13.61
N LEU A 79 12.15 8.17 13.16
CA LEU A 79 11.38 8.01 11.94
C LEU A 79 12.31 7.86 10.75
N LYS A 80 13.37 8.66 10.58
CA LYS A 80 14.30 8.52 9.44
C LYS A 80 15.12 7.23 9.48
N ALA A 81 15.48 6.74 10.66
CA ALA A 81 16.30 5.54 10.81
C ALA A 81 15.53 4.24 10.47
N ALA A 82 14.23 4.19 10.71
CA ALA A 82 13.40 3.02 10.47
C ALA A 82 13.24 2.69 8.98
N LYS A 83 13.16 1.40 8.65
CA LYS A 83 12.90 0.93 7.28
C LYS A 83 11.48 1.24 6.84
N VAL A 84 10.52 1.10 7.76
CA VAL A 84 9.09 1.38 7.53
C VAL A 84 8.49 2.00 8.78
N ALA A 85 7.63 3.01 8.62
CA ALA A 85 6.74 3.47 9.68
C ALA A 85 5.28 3.35 9.19
N ALA A 86 4.51 2.43 9.77
CA ALA A 86 3.18 2.07 9.29
C ALA A 86 2.25 1.70 10.45
N PRO A 87 0.93 1.87 10.28
CA PRO A 87 -0.05 1.25 11.17
C PRO A 87 0.14 -0.27 11.17
N ALA A 88 -0.01 -0.89 12.34
CA ALA A 88 0.14 -2.34 12.48
C ALA A 88 -0.90 -3.09 11.63
N ALA A 89 -2.13 -2.58 11.58
CA ALA A 89 -3.20 -3.12 10.75
C ALA A 89 -2.87 -3.05 9.25
N ALA A 90 -2.15 -2.03 8.79
CA ALA A 90 -1.71 -1.94 7.39
C ALA A 90 -0.71 -3.05 7.04
N LEU A 91 0.19 -3.38 7.96
CA LEU A 91 1.11 -4.51 7.79
C LEU A 91 0.36 -5.85 7.86
N LEU A 92 -0.63 -5.99 8.75
CA LEU A 92 -1.51 -7.16 8.80
C LEU A 92 -2.21 -7.38 7.45
N ALA A 93 -2.81 -6.31 6.89
CA ALA A 93 -3.45 -6.34 5.58
C ALA A 93 -2.47 -6.78 4.48
N ALA A 94 -1.27 -6.19 4.44
CA ALA A 94 -0.24 -6.53 3.44
C ALA A 94 0.31 -7.96 3.59
N SER A 95 0.24 -8.53 4.79
CA SER A 95 0.68 -9.90 5.07
C SER A 95 -0.28 -10.97 4.57
N ASN A 96 -1.51 -10.59 4.20
CA ASN A 96 -2.59 -11.51 3.83
C ASN A 96 -2.90 -12.55 4.92
N ALA A 97 -2.67 -12.22 6.20
CA ALA A 97 -2.92 -13.12 7.33
C ALA A 97 -4.38 -13.59 7.43
N LEU A 98 -5.32 -12.79 6.92
CA LEU A 98 -6.75 -13.07 6.87
C LEU A 98 -7.22 -13.66 5.53
N SER A 99 -6.30 -14.01 4.62
CA SER A 99 -6.64 -14.52 3.29
C SER A 99 -7.54 -15.75 3.34
N GLY A 100 -8.58 -15.79 2.49
CA GLY A 100 -9.51 -16.91 2.40
C GLY A 100 -10.47 -17.03 3.58
N VAL A 101 -10.45 -16.09 4.54
CA VAL A 101 -11.36 -16.08 5.69
C VAL A 101 -12.41 -14.99 5.51
N SER A 102 -13.67 -15.39 5.66
CA SER A 102 -14.81 -14.46 5.79
C SER A 102 -15.21 -14.40 7.25
N CYS A 103 -14.72 -13.39 7.98
CA CYS A 103 -15.02 -13.25 9.41
C CYS A 103 -14.82 -11.81 9.89
N ALA A 104 -15.33 -11.55 11.10
CA ALA A 104 -14.87 -10.47 11.94
C ALA A 104 -13.67 -10.96 12.77
N SER A 105 -12.63 -10.13 12.91
CA SER A 105 -11.46 -10.39 13.75
C SER A 105 -11.09 -9.14 14.53
N PHE A 106 -10.72 -9.32 15.79
CA PHE A 106 -10.09 -8.26 16.57
C PHE A 106 -8.57 -8.35 16.37
N PHE A 107 -7.91 -7.23 16.13
CA PHE A 107 -6.45 -7.16 16.08
C PHE A 107 -5.94 -6.16 17.11
N LYS A 108 -5.12 -6.66 18.03
CA LYS A 108 -4.62 -5.95 19.20
C LYS A 108 -3.12 -5.67 19.07
N THR A 109 -2.74 -4.44 19.37
CA THR A 109 -1.36 -4.02 19.57
C THR A 109 -1.18 -3.52 21.01
N ALA A 110 0.00 -3.00 21.35
CA ALA A 110 0.22 -2.33 22.63
C ALA A 110 -0.61 -1.05 22.77
N ASP A 111 -0.85 -0.32 21.67
CA ASP A 111 -1.42 1.03 21.69
C ASP A 111 -2.85 1.10 21.13
N SER A 112 -3.31 0.06 20.45
CA SER A 112 -4.59 0.04 19.74
C SER A 112 -5.29 -1.32 19.82
N LEU A 113 -6.62 -1.26 19.76
CA LEU A 113 -7.47 -2.39 19.40
C LEU A 113 -8.27 -2.01 18.15
N CYS A 114 -8.32 -2.90 17.16
CA CYS A 114 -9.15 -2.71 15.98
C CYS A 114 -10.03 -3.92 15.70
N LEU A 115 -11.19 -3.65 15.09
CA LEU A 115 -12.12 -4.62 14.55
C LEU A 115 -12.03 -4.56 13.03
N ILE A 116 -11.77 -5.72 12.42
CA ILE A 116 -11.63 -5.87 10.97
C ILE A 116 -12.69 -6.87 10.52
N THR A 117 -13.52 -6.48 9.56
CA THR A 117 -14.40 -7.40 8.85
C THR A 117 -13.83 -7.72 7.48
N SER A 118 -13.75 -8.99 7.15
CA SER A 118 -13.24 -9.45 5.86
C SER A 118 -14.17 -10.45 5.18
N LYS A 119 -14.16 -10.43 3.85
CA LYS A 119 -14.83 -11.40 2.99
C LYS A 119 -13.82 -11.97 2.00
N GLY A 120 -13.54 -13.27 2.10
CA GLY A 120 -12.49 -13.92 1.29
C GLY A 120 -11.09 -13.31 1.49
N GLY A 121 -10.83 -12.68 2.63
CA GLY A 121 -9.60 -11.95 2.92
C GLY A 121 -9.55 -10.49 2.44
N ALA A 122 -10.55 -10.04 1.68
CA ALA A 122 -10.69 -8.62 1.33
C ALA A 122 -11.33 -7.88 2.49
N TRP A 123 -10.82 -6.70 2.84
CA TRP A 123 -11.35 -5.91 3.95
C TRP A 123 -12.60 -5.16 3.51
N GLU A 124 -13.66 -5.29 4.30
CA GLU A 124 -14.95 -4.61 4.09
C GLU A 124 -15.06 -3.42 5.04
N GLY A 125 -14.80 -3.64 6.33
CA GLY A 125 -14.90 -2.63 7.38
C GLY A 125 -13.71 -2.64 8.33
N PHE A 126 -13.45 -1.48 8.93
CA PHE A 126 -12.35 -1.25 9.84
C PHE A 126 -12.74 -0.21 10.90
N TRP A 127 -12.58 -0.56 12.17
CA TRP A 127 -12.79 0.33 13.31
C TRP A 127 -11.64 0.19 14.28
N SER A 128 -11.18 1.29 14.86
CA SER A 128 -10.06 1.29 15.81
C SER A 128 -10.29 2.25 16.97
N ILE A 129 -9.79 1.85 18.14
CA ILE A 129 -9.73 2.67 19.34
C ILE A 129 -8.36 2.52 20.00
N PRO A 130 -7.90 3.52 20.79
CA PRO A 130 -6.73 3.33 21.64
C PRO A 130 -6.93 2.13 22.57
N ALA A 131 -5.89 1.34 22.81
CA ALA A 131 -5.98 0.22 23.72
C ALA A 131 -6.18 0.74 25.16
N GLY A 132 -7.28 0.31 25.79
CA GLY A 132 -7.58 0.55 27.19
C GLY A 132 -7.03 -0.54 28.09
N GLY A 133 -7.26 -0.39 29.40
CA GLY A 133 -6.91 -1.39 30.40
C GLY A 133 -7.86 -2.60 30.42
N ASP A 134 -9.09 -2.46 29.91
CA ASP A 134 -10.11 -3.51 29.88
C ASP A 134 -10.44 -3.90 28.43
N SER A 135 -9.91 -5.04 28.00
CA SER A 135 -10.08 -5.53 26.64
C SER A 135 -11.53 -5.92 26.29
N GLU A 136 -12.37 -6.28 27.26
CA GLU A 136 -13.77 -6.62 26.97
C GLU A 136 -14.62 -5.36 26.77
N SER A 137 -14.39 -4.33 27.59
CA SER A 137 -15.01 -3.01 27.39
C SER A 137 -14.63 -2.41 26.04
N ASP A 138 -13.35 -2.49 25.66
CA ASP A 138 -12.84 -2.01 24.38
C ASP A 138 -13.50 -2.75 23.19
N ARG A 139 -13.65 -4.08 23.29
CA ARG A 139 -14.34 -4.88 22.27
C ARG A 139 -15.80 -4.48 22.09
N ARG A 140 -16.53 -4.29 23.20
CA ARG A 140 -17.92 -3.83 23.16
C ARG A 140 -18.04 -2.46 22.50
N THR A 141 -17.12 -1.56 22.82
CA THR A 141 -17.07 -0.21 22.21
C THR A 141 -16.89 -0.30 20.70
N LEU A 142 -15.94 -1.12 20.22
CA LEU A 142 -15.74 -1.32 18.77
C LEU A 142 -16.95 -1.92 18.06
N LEU A 143 -17.63 -2.88 18.69
CA LEU A 143 -18.84 -3.48 18.14
C LEU A 143 -19.96 -2.44 18.04
N GLN A 144 -20.17 -1.64 19.10
CA GLN A 144 -21.15 -0.55 19.09
C GLN A 144 -20.84 0.53 18.04
N MET A 145 -19.56 0.86 17.85
CA MET A 145 -19.13 1.78 16.78
C MET A 145 -19.47 1.22 15.40
N ALA A 146 -19.17 -0.05 15.15
CA ALA A 146 -19.48 -0.69 13.88
C ALA A 146 -21.01 -0.76 13.62
N GLU A 147 -21.79 -1.11 14.64
CA GLU A 147 -23.26 -1.11 14.55
C GLU A 147 -23.83 0.30 14.28
N SER A 148 -23.26 1.32 14.92
CA SER A 148 -23.68 2.73 14.73
C SER A 148 -23.34 3.26 13.34
N ASP A 149 -22.24 2.79 12.76
CA ASP A 149 -21.86 3.08 11.36
C ASP A 149 -22.68 2.27 10.34
N GLY A 150 -23.64 1.45 10.81
CA GLY A 150 -24.52 0.65 9.96
C GLY A 150 -23.84 -0.59 9.37
N ALA A 151 -22.75 -1.08 9.98
CA ALA A 151 -22.06 -2.26 9.49
C ALA A 151 -22.87 -3.54 9.75
N GLU A 152 -23.05 -4.34 8.71
CA GLU A 152 -23.55 -5.71 8.85
C GLU A 152 -22.44 -6.59 9.43
N LEU A 153 -22.44 -6.73 10.76
CA LEU A 153 -21.51 -7.62 11.44
C LEU A 153 -21.92 -9.08 11.21
N PRO A 154 -20.98 -9.98 10.84
CA PRO A 154 -21.28 -11.40 10.76
C PRO A 154 -21.68 -11.92 12.15
N GLU A 155 -22.55 -12.93 12.21
CA GLU A 155 -23.00 -13.53 13.48
C GLU A 155 -21.84 -13.97 14.40
N SER A 156 -20.68 -14.28 13.81
CA SER A 156 -19.45 -14.61 14.52
C SER A 156 -18.77 -13.44 15.24
N ALA A 157 -19.23 -12.19 15.10
CA ALA A 157 -18.53 -11.00 15.59
C ALA A 157 -18.35 -10.98 17.12
N ASN A 158 -19.35 -11.40 17.88
CA ASN A 158 -19.25 -11.49 19.35
C ASN A 158 -18.25 -12.56 19.81
N GLY A 159 -18.09 -13.64 19.05
CA GLY A 159 -17.12 -14.71 19.27
C GLY A 159 -15.84 -14.56 18.44
N ALA A 160 -15.60 -13.39 17.84
CA ALA A 160 -14.49 -13.18 16.92
C ALA A 160 -13.15 -13.41 17.61
N ARG A 161 -12.22 -14.01 16.86
CA ARG A 161 -10.86 -14.28 17.35
C ARG A 161 -10.14 -12.97 17.60
N VAL A 162 -9.36 -12.95 18.67
CA VAL A 162 -8.40 -11.87 18.95
C VAL A 162 -7.03 -12.30 18.45
N LEU A 163 -6.50 -11.51 17.53
CA LEU A 163 -5.14 -11.62 17.00
C LEU A 163 -4.29 -10.57 17.70
N THR A 164 -3.22 -10.98 18.37
CA THR A 164 -2.33 -10.05 19.07
C THR A 164 -1.00 -9.97 18.34
N LEU A 165 -0.55 -8.76 18.05
CA LEU A 165 0.77 -8.53 17.49
C LEU A 165 1.83 -8.67 18.58
N GLU A 166 2.67 -9.69 18.46
CA GLU A 166 3.77 -9.97 19.40
C GLU A 166 5.04 -9.23 19.00
N SER A 167 5.34 -9.18 17.70
CA SER A 167 6.51 -8.45 17.20
C SER A 167 6.36 -8.11 15.72
N ALA A 168 7.03 -7.02 15.31
CA ALA A 168 7.24 -6.67 13.91
C ALA A 168 8.71 -6.34 13.70
N ARG A 169 9.37 -7.00 12.74
CA ARG A 169 10.82 -6.83 12.52
C ARG A 169 11.20 -6.96 11.06
N TRP A 170 12.29 -6.30 10.67
CA TRP A 170 12.85 -6.45 9.34
C TRP A 170 13.87 -7.60 9.31
N ARG A 171 13.71 -8.55 8.39
CA ARG A 171 14.63 -9.70 8.27
C ARG A 171 14.80 -10.08 6.81
N ARG A 172 16.06 -10.14 6.35
CA ARG A 172 16.43 -10.59 5.00
C ARG A 172 15.64 -9.87 3.89
N GLY A 173 15.48 -8.56 4.00
CA GLY A 173 14.77 -7.74 3.01
C GLY A 173 13.24 -7.91 3.00
N LYS A 174 12.65 -8.39 4.10
CA LYS A 174 11.21 -8.54 4.29
C LYS A 174 10.80 -8.02 5.66
N ALA A 175 9.59 -7.49 5.78
CA ALA A 175 8.98 -7.28 7.09
C ALA A 175 8.38 -8.62 7.57
N VAL A 176 8.54 -8.92 8.84
CA VAL A 176 8.05 -10.14 9.47
C VAL A 176 7.18 -9.75 10.65
N LEU A 177 5.93 -10.19 10.64
CA LEU A 177 4.99 -10.06 11.75
C LEU A 177 4.89 -11.39 12.49
N GLU A 178 4.90 -11.33 13.82
CA GLU A 178 4.58 -12.46 14.68
C GLU A 178 3.27 -12.18 15.38
N ILE A 179 2.26 -13.01 15.14
CA ILE A 179 0.90 -12.83 15.63
C ILE A 179 0.51 -14.06 16.42
N SER A 180 -0.01 -13.86 17.62
CA SER A 180 -0.66 -14.89 18.42
C SER A 180 -2.18 -14.80 18.25
N ASP A 181 -2.88 -15.92 18.38
CA ASP A 181 -4.33 -15.92 18.55
C ASP A 181 -4.74 -16.16 20.01
N SER A 182 -6.04 -16.07 20.29
CA SER A 182 -6.59 -16.31 21.63
C SER A 182 -6.36 -17.72 22.19
N SER A 183 -5.92 -18.68 21.37
CA SER A 183 -5.50 -20.02 21.83
C SER A 183 -4.02 -20.08 22.23
N GLY A 184 -3.28 -18.98 22.04
CA GLY A 184 -1.83 -18.92 22.23
C GLY A 184 -1.04 -19.45 21.04
N ALA A 185 -1.71 -19.85 19.96
CA ALA A 185 -1.01 -20.33 18.76
C ALA A 185 -0.33 -19.17 18.07
N ARG A 186 0.99 -19.28 17.88
CA ARG A 186 1.81 -18.23 17.28
C ARG A 186 2.10 -18.53 15.81
N ARG A 187 1.90 -17.53 14.95
CA ARG A 187 2.16 -17.62 13.51
C ARG A 187 3.05 -16.47 13.07
N SER A 188 3.89 -16.74 12.07
CA SER A 188 4.77 -15.73 11.48
C SER A 188 4.36 -15.46 10.03
N PHE A 189 4.22 -14.20 9.68
CA PHE A 189 3.83 -13.75 8.36
C PHE A 189 4.92 -12.86 7.77
N SER A 190 5.32 -13.14 6.53
CA SER A 190 6.34 -12.35 5.83
C SER A 190 5.69 -11.45 4.79
N ILE A 191 6.07 -10.18 4.78
CA ILE A 191 5.63 -9.16 3.85
C ILE A 191 6.80 -8.78 2.96
N SER A 192 6.57 -8.67 1.65
CA SER A 192 7.60 -8.21 0.73
C SER A 192 8.04 -6.78 1.07
N ALA A 193 9.30 -6.42 0.81
CA ALA A 193 9.77 -5.06 1.05
C ALA A 193 8.89 -4.01 0.36
N ARG A 194 8.45 -4.31 -0.86
CA ARG A 194 7.59 -3.43 -1.66
C ARG A 194 6.24 -3.20 -1.01
N ASP A 195 5.64 -4.24 -0.43
CA ASP A 195 4.32 -4.15 0.19
C ASP A 195 4.40 -3.50 1.56
N ALA A 196 5.47 -3.75 2.31
CA ALA A 196 5.75 -3.03 3.55
C ALA A 196 5.99 -1.53 3.29
N GLN A 197 6.70 -1.19 2.21
CA GLN A 197 6.87 0.20 1.78
C GLN A 197 5.54 0.81 1.34
N ALA A 198 4.65 0.06 0.67
CA ALA A 198 3.32 0.57 0.28
C ALA A 198 2.52 1.07 1.50
N CYS A 199 2.65 0.40 2.64
CA CYS A 199 2.04 0.76 3.92
C CYS A 199 2.73 1.93 4.65
N ASP A 200 3.92 2.33 4.24
CA ASP A 200 4.68 3.40 4.89
C ASP A 200 4.00 4.76 4.70
N VAL A 201 3.68 5.43 5.81
CA VAL A 201 2.92 6.68 5.80
C VAL A 201 3.80 7.93 5.76
N ARG A 202 5.14 7.77 5.88
CA ARG A 202 6.08 8.91 5.85
C ARG A 202 6.21 9.54 4.47
N ILE A 203 5.92 8.78 3.41
CA ILE A 203 6.20 9.18 2.03
C ILE A 203 5.09 10.11 1.54
N GLN A 204 5.30 11.43 1.67
CA GLN A 204 4.34 12.44 1.18
C GLN A 204 4.24 12.54 -0.35
N ASN A 205 5.32 12.27 -1.08
CA ASN A 205 5.45 12.69 -2.48
C ASN A 205 5.67 11.52 -3.45
N ARG A 206 4.82 10.49 -3.39
CA ARG A 206 4.84 9.43 -4.41
C ARG A 206 4.51 9.96 -5.79
N THR A 207 3.64 10.96 -5.89
CA THR A 207 3.24 11.60 -7.14
C THR A 207 4.40 12.29 -7.83
N ALA A 208 5.26 13.05 -7.12
CA ALA A 208 6.43 13.69 -7.71
C ALA A 208 7.48 12.67 -8.22
N GLU A 209 7.70 11.58 -7.48
CA GLU A 209 8.57 10.48 -7.95
C GLU A 209 7.94 9.67 -9.09
N SER A 210 6.63 9.45 -9.05
CA SER A 210 5.83 8.80 -10.10
C SER A 210 5.84 9.62 -11.39
N GLU A 211 5.66 10.94 -11.29
CA GLU A 211 5.77 11.88 -12.41
C GLU A 211 7.18 11.91 -12.99
N LYS A 212 8.21 11.98 -12.14
CA LYS A 212 9.60 11.92 -12.59
C LYS A 212 9.87 10.61 -13.32
N LYS A 213 9.34 9.49 -12.80
CA LYS A 213 9.49 8.17 -13.41
C LYS A 213 8.71 8.04 -14.72
N ARG A 214 7.48 8.55 -14.79
CA ARG A 214 6.66 8.65 -16.02
C ARG A 214 7.35 9.50 -17.08
N ARG A 215 8.01 10.60 -16.69
CA ARG A 215 8.82 11.42 -17.61
C ARG A 215 10.02 10.64 -18.14
N THR A 216 10.74 9.88 -17.32
CA THR A 216 11.81 9.00 -17.83
C THR A 216 11.30 7.89 -18.72
N ASP A 217 10.19 7.23 -18.37
CA ASP A 217 9.60 6.16 -19.19
C ASP A 217 9.13 6.72 -20.55
N ALA A 218 8.53 7.92 -20.56
CA ALA A 218 8.16 8.61 -21.79
C ALA A 218 9.38 9.01 -22.63
N ALA A 219 10.46 9.48 -21.99
CA ALA A 219 11.70 9.83 -22.68
C ALA A 219 12.35 8.59 -23.34
N ILE A 220 12.34 7.43 -22.66
CA ILE A 220 12.82 6.16 -23.21
C ILE A 220 11.98 5.75 -24.43
N LEU A 221 10.65 5.86 -24.34
CA LEU A 221 9.75 5.54 -25.45
C LEU A 221 10.00 6.44 -26.67
N TRP A 222 10.22 7.73 -26.44
CA TRP A 222 10.59 8.69 -27.49
C TRP A 222 11.94 8.37 -28.12
N ALA A 223 12.94 7.97 -27.33
CA ALA A 223 14.24 7.54 -27.84
C ALA A 223 14.11 6.31 -28.77
N PHE A 224 13.30 5.32 -28.40
CA PHE A 224 13.01 4.17 -29.27
C PHE A 224 12.34 4.57 -30.59
N ARG A 225 11.37 5.49 -30.54
CA ARG A 225 10.69 5.99 -31.75
C ARG A 225 11.64 6.75 -32.68
N LEU A 226 12.51 7.60 -32.12
CA LEU A 226 13.53 8.33 -32.88
C LEU A 226 14.55 7.38 -33.51
N ALA A 227 15.00 6.37 -32.77
CA ALA A 227 15.91 5.35 -33.29
C ALA A 227 15.29 4.58 -34.46
N ALA A 228 14.02 4.18 -34.34
CA ALA A 228 13.29 3.52 -35.44
C ALA A 228 13.14 4.43 -36.67
N ALA A 229 12.81 5.71 -36.47
CA ALA A 229 12.71 6.68 -37.56
C ALA A 229 14.06 6.92 -38.26
N ALA A 230 15.16 7.03 -37.50
CA ALA A 230 16.51 7.15 -38.04
C ALA A 230 16.90 5.92 -38.86
N PHE A 231 16.56 4.72 -38.39
CA PHE A 231 16.81 3.48 -39.11
C PHE A 231 16.01 3.39 -40.43
N ALA A 232 14.74 3.81 -40.40
CA ALA A 232 13.92 3.90 -41.61
C ALA A 232 14.49 4.90 -42.62
N LEU A 233 14.96 6.06 -42.17
CA LEU A 233 15.63 7.05 -43.03
C LEU A 233 16.92 6.49 -43.65
N LEU A 234 17.73 5.77 -42.88
CA LEU A 234 18.94 5.12 -43.39
C LEU A 234 18.61 4.07 -44.45
N LEU A 235 17.56 3.27 -44.26
CA LEU A 235 17.10 2.30 -45.27
C LEU A 235 16.63 3.00 -46.55
N CYS A 236 15.82 4.06 -46.43
CA CYS A 236 15.40 4.86 -47.59
C CYS A 236 16.59 5.46 -48.33
N TRP A 237 17.60 5.97 -47.60
CA TRP A 237 18.82 6.48 -48.19
C TRP A 237 19.62 5.40 -48.92
N GLN A 238 19.76 4.20 -48.34
CA GLN A 238 20.44 3.09 -49.01
C GLN A 238 19.73 2.68 -50.31
N PHE A 239 18.38 2.60 -50.29
CA PHE A 239 17.61 2.33 -51.51
C PHE A 239 17.80 3.43 -52.57
N TYR A 240 17.80 4.70 -52.16
CA TYR A 240 18.03 5.82 -53.07
C TYR A 240 19.44 5.79 -53.68
N ALA A 241 20.47 5.60 -52.85
CA ALA A 241 21.85 5.49 -53.31
C ALA A 241 22.07 4.29 -54.24
N TRP A 242 21.43 3.15 -53.95
CA TRP A 242 21.45 1.97 -54.82
C TRP A 242 20.75 2.22 -56.16
N SER A 243 19.61 2.91 -56.15
CA SER A 243 18.90 3.31 -57.38
C SER A 243 19.71 4.28 -58.25
N LEU A 244 20.44 5.21 -57.63
CA LEU A 244 21.35 6.10 -58.34
C LEU A 244 22.52 5.33 -58.97
N ASN A 245 23.17 4.44 -58.22
CA ASN A 245 24.29 3.66 -58.73
C ASN A 245 23.89 2.71 -59.87
N SER A 246 22.73 2.06 -59.78
CA SER A 246 22.23 1.19 -60.84
C SER A 246 21.98 1.94 -62.15
N LYS A 247 21.44 3.17 -62.08
CA LYS A 247 21.28 4.04 -63.27
C LYS A 247 22.62 4.47 -63.88
N VAL A 248 23.63 4.74 -63.06
CA VAL A 248 24.98 5.12 -63.54
C VAL A 248 25.65 3.94 -64.25
N VAL A 249 25.53 2.72 -63.72
CA VAL A 249 26.07 1.50 -64.35
C VAL A 249 25.36 1.21 -65.68
N GLU A 250 24.05 1.40 -65.76
CA GLU A 250 23.28 1.19 -66.99
C GLU A 250 23.64 2.18 -68.11
N LEU A 251 23.97 3.43 -67.74
CA LEU A 251 24.47 4.45 -68.67
C LEU A 251 25.91 4.20 -69.15
N ALA A 252 26.76 3.60 -68.31
CA ALA A 252 28.14 3.25 -68.67
C ALA A 252 28.26 2.00 -69.56
N ALA A 253 27.18 1.22 -69.68
CA ALA A 253 27.12 0.02 -70.51
C ALA A 253 26.54 0.26 -71.92
N ARG A 254 26.20 1.51 -72.27
CA ARG A 254 25.76 1.95 -73.61
C ARG A 254 26.87 2.72 -74.30
#